data_AF-A0A0B1TC67-F1
#
_entry.id   AF-A0A0B1TC67-F1
#
_cell.length_a   1.000
_cell.length_b   1.000
_cell.length_c   1.000
_cell.angle_alpha   90.00
_cell.angle_beta   90.00
_cell.angle_gamma   90.00
#
_symmetry.space_group_name_H-M   'P 1'
#
loop_
_entity.id
_entity.type
_entity.pdbx_description
1 polymer ?
#
loop_
_entity_poly.entity_id
_entity_poly.type
_entity_poly.pdbx_seq_one_letter_code
_entity_poly.pdbx_strand_id
1 'polypeptide(L)'
;ASKRCRKFAKKILPGFRANQIVTVSNTVKTFITLKAHISDTDILACCVREDKCGNGCGGGNVENAFNWVVKNGVCTGGRYKEKDVCKPYPFYPCGQHGNQTYYGPCPEYGFSAPKCRRKCQLRYSVPYENDLVYGEFTREKAY
;
A
#
# COMPACT_ATOMS: atom_id res chain seq x y z
N ALA A 1 -2.16 10.50 -13.68
CA ALA A 1 -2.63 9.88 -12.45
C ALA A 1 -2.96 11.04 -11.58
N SER A 2 -4.19 11.04 -11.05
CA SER A 2 -4.60 12.00 -10.04
C SER A 2 -3.40 12.22 -9.12
N LYS A 3 -2.96 13.48 -8.98
CA LYS A 3 -1.82 13.79 -8.11
C LYS A 3 -2.03 13.18 -6.72
N ARG A 4 -3.28 12.92 -6.33
CA ARG A 4 -3.73 12.40 -5.03
C ARG A 4 -3.44 10.91 -4.81
N CYS A 5 -3.84 9.97 -5.68
CA CYS A 5 -3.52 8.54 -5.47
C CYS A 5 -2.00 8.33 -5.47
N ARG A 6 -1.29 8.95 -6.45
CA ARG A 6 0.18 8.89 -6.50
C ARG A 6 0.81 9.53 -5.27
N LYS A 7 0.26 10.60 -4.71
CA LYS A 7 0.82 11.27 -3.52
C LYS A 7 0.61 10.46 -2.25
N PHE A 8 -0.54 9.81 -2.08
CA PHE A 8 -0.76 8.91 -0.95
C PHE A 8 0.09 7.65 -1.10
N ALA A 9 0.00 6.95 -2.23
CA ALA A 9 0.84 5.78 -2.50
C ALA A 9 2.33 6.13 -2.32
N LYS A 10 2.85 7.22 -2.88
CA LYS A 10 4.26 7.64 -2.68
C LYS A 10 4.65 7.94 -1.24
N LYS A 11 3.71 8.26 -0.35
CA LYS A 11 3.99 8.46 1.08
C LYS A 11 4.14 7.15 1.84
N ILE A 12 3.50 6.06 1.36
CA ILE A 12 3.50 4.77 2.06
C ILE A 12 4.29 3.68 1.34
N LEU A 13 4.42 3.75 0.02
CA LEU A 13 5.34 2.96 -0.82
C LEU A 13 6.77 2.86 -0.25
N PRO A 14 7.42 3.95 0.19
CA PRO A 14 8.74 3.85 0.79
C PRO A 14 8.72 3.20 2.18
N GLY A 15 7.55 2.89 2.74
CA GLY A 15 7.39 2.21 4.02
C GLY A 15 6.77 0.81 3.92
N PHE A 16 6.62 0.24 2.72
CA PHE A 16 6.00 -1.08 2.54
C PHE A 16 6.91 -2.10 1.87
N ARG A 17 8.24 -1.87 1.93
CA ARG A 17 9.21 -2.86 1.42
C ARG A 17 9.45 -3.98 2.43
N ALA A 18 9.77 -5.16 1.91
CA ALA A 18 10.21 -6.28 2.73
C ALA A 18 11.45 -5.92 3.54
N ASN A 19 11.52 -6.42 4.78
CA ASN A 19 12.62 -6.23 5.72
C ASN A 19 12.95 -4.75 5.97
N GLN A 20 11.92 -3.89 5.93
CA GLN A 20 12.08 -2.47 6.18
C GLN A 20 11.55 -2.11 7.57
N ILE A 21 12.34 -1.29 8.27
CA ILE A 21 11.94 -0.61 9.50
C ILE A 21 11.44 0.78 9.09
N VAL A 22 10.21 1.11 9.47
CA VAL A 22 9.59 2.39 9.11
C VAL A 22 9.20 3.12 10.38
N THR A 23 9.67 4.36 10.52
CA THR A 23 9.26 5.23 11.62
C THR A 23 7.82 5.67 11.42
N VAL A 24 6.95 5.34 12.37
CA VAL A 24 5.52 5.67 12.34
C VAL A 24 5.23 6.97 13.07
N SER A 25 5.92 7.23 14.19
CA SER A 25 5.87 8.51 14.91
C SER A 25 7.27 8.96 15.32
N ASN A 26 7.52 10.27 15.20
CA ASN A 26 8.74 10.93 15.66
C ASN A 26 8.62 11.45 17.09
N THR A 27 7.39 11.71 17.58
CA THR A 27 7.15 12.21 18.94
C THR A 27 7.42 11.11 19.97
N VAL A 28 7.03 9.88 19.64
CA VAL A 28 7.43 8.67 20.35
C VAL A 28 8.06 7.78 19.28
N LYS A 29 9.39 7.58 19.35
CA LYS A 29 10.17 6.85 18.35
C LYS A 29 9.65 5.41 18.25
N THR A 30 8.73 5.24 17.32
CA THR A 30 7.97 4.01 17.10
C THR A 30 8.24 3.57 15.69
N PHE A 31 8.53 2.28 15.55
CA PHE A 31 8.82 1.69 14.27
C PHE A 31 7.86 0.54 14.00
N ILE A 32 7.67 0.27 12.73
CA ILE A 32 7.00 -0.93 12.25
C ILE A 32 7.98 -1.73 11.40
N THR A 33 8.04 -3.03 11.65
CA THR A 33 8.82 -3.97 10.85
C THR A 33 7.88 -4.78 9.98
N LEU A 34 8.20 -4.83 8.68
CA LEU A 34 7.45 -5.62 7.70
C LEU A 34 8.32 -6.74 7.16
N LYS A 35 7.82 -7.97 7.23
CA LYS A 35 8.56 -9.17 6.79
C LYS A 35 8.49 -9.41 5.28
N ALA A 36 7.58 -8.74 4.57
CA ALA A 36 7.40 -8.86 3.13
C ALA A 36 6.94 -7.53 2.49
N HIS A 37 6.97 -7.46 1.16
CA HIS A 37 6.48 -6.30 0.43
C HIS A 37 4.95 -6.36 0.34
N ILE A 38 4.28 -5.45 1.04
CA ILE A 38 2.81 -5.50 1.20
C ILE A 38 2.09 -4.68 0.13
N SER A 39 0.81 -4.97 -0.07
CA SER A 39 0.02 -4.37 -1.14
C SER A 39 -0.55 -3.00 -0.79
N ASP A 40 -0.05 -1.96 -1.46
CA ASP A 40 -0.67 -0.65 -1.45
C ASP A 40 -2.13 -0.71 -1.92
N THR A 41 -2.43 -1.59 -2.90
CA THR A 41 -3.78 -1.76 -3.46
C THR A 41 -4.75 -2.20 -2.38
N ASP A 42 -4.33 -3.13 -1.53
CA ASP A 42 -5.18 -3.65 -0.47
C ASP A 42 -5.48 -2.58 0.58
N ILE A 43 -4.45 -1.84 0.99
CA ILE A 43 -4.59 -0.73 1.95
C ILE A 43 -5.46 0.41 1.37
N LEU A 44 -5.19 0.80 0.12
CA LEU A 44 -5.95 1.82 -0.61
C LEU A 44 -7.43 1.47 -0.77
N ALA A 45 -7.74 0.18 -0.88
CA ALA A 45 -9.09 -0.31 -1.13
C ALA A 45 -9.86 -0.60 0.15
N CYS A 46 -9.22 -1.26 1.13
CA CYS A 46 -9.87 -1.90 2.26
C CYS A 46 -9.76 -1.09 3.56
N CYS A 47 -8.70 -0.32 3.77
CA CYS A 47 -8.58 0.46 5.02
C CYS A 47 -9.53 1.69 5.08
N VAL A 48 -10.03 2.14 3.92
CA VAL A 48 -10.79 3.39 3.74
C VAL A 48 -11.89 3.59 4.79
N ARG A 49 -12.67 2.54 5.10
CA ARG A 49 -13.87 2.66 5.95
C ARG A 49 -13.66 2.15 7.38
N GLU A 50 -12.73 1.23 7.60
CA GLU A 50 -12.68 0.45 8.84
C GLU A 50 -11.82 1.10 9.93
N ASP A 51 -10.81 1.91 9.59
CA ASP A 51 -9.88 2.48 10.58
C ASP A 51 -9.46 3.94 10.30
N LYS A 52 -10.37 4.73 9.68
CA LYS A 52 -10.12 6.15 9.35
C LYS A 52 -8.81 6.37 8.57
N CYS A 53 -8.43 5.43 7.72
CA CYS A 53 -7.27 5.60 6.83
C CYS A 53 -7.45 6.77 5.86
N GLY A 54 -8.68 7.19 5.59
CA GLY A 54 -9.01 8.29 4.69
C GLY A 54 -9.93 7.85 3.57
N ASN A 55 -9.85 8.50 2.42
CA ASN A 55 -10.76 8.32 1.29
C ASN A 55 -10.06 7.65 0.10
N GLY A 56 -9.16 6.69 0.37
CA GLY A 56 -8.34 6.01 -0.63
C GLY A 56 -7.56 7.00 -1.48
N CYS A 57 -7.91 7.08 -2.77
CA CYS A 57 -7.34 8.04 -3.72
C CYS A 57 -7.62 9.53 -3.41
N GLY A 58 -8.57 9.84 -2.53
CA GLY A 58 -8.83 11.18 -2.03
C GLY A 58 -7.78 11.71 -1.05
N GLY A 59 -6.90 10.84 -0.55
CA GLY A 59 -5.94 11.14 0.52
C GLY A 59 -6.26 10.37 1.80
N GLY A 60 -5.27 10.32 2.70
CA GLY A 60 -5.39 9.52 3.92
C GLY A 60 -4.32 9.80 4.96
N ASN A 61 -4.47 9.14 6.11
CA ASN A 61 -3.58 9.19 7.26
C ASN A 61 -2.66 7.96 7.26
N VAL A 62 -1.35 8.21 7.28
CA VAL A 62 -0.30 7.18 7.18
C VAL A 62 -0.20 6.35 8.47
N GLU A 63 -0.33 6.97 9.65
CA GLU A 63 -0.30 6.28 10.94
C GLU A 63 -1.47 5.30 11.06
N ASN A 64 -2.68 5.72 10.67
CA ASN A 64 -3.85 4.84 10.64
C ASN A 64 -3.67 3.67 9.66
N ALA A 65 -2.99 3.89 8.53
CA ALA A 65 -2.69 2.82 7.58
C ALA A 65 -1.76 1.77 8.20
N PHE A 66 -0.70 2.19 8.89
CA PHE A 66 0.18 1.25 9.60
C PHE A 66 -0.53 0.56 10.76
N ASN A 67 -1.38 1.26 11.52
CA ASN A 67 -2.22 0.64 12.55
C ASN A 67 -3.14 -0.44 11.97
N TRP A 68 -3.76 -0.19 10.82
CA TRP A 68 -4.60 -1.16 10.11
C TRP A 68 -3.79 -2.38 9.64
N VAL A 69 -2.57 -2.18 9.14
CA VAL A 69 -1.65 -3.27 8.75
C VAL A 69 -1.35 -4.19 9.93
N VAL A 70 -1.10 -3.64 11.12
CA VAL A 70 -0.85 -4.45 12.33
C VAL A 70 -2.11 -5.21 12.77
N LYS A 71 -3.27 -4.55 12.72
CA LYS A 71 -4.53 -5.10 13.24
C LYS A 71 -5.15 -6.15 12.31
N ASN A 72 -5.16 -5.89 11.00
CA ASN A 72 -5.91 -6.69 10.04
C ASN A 72 -5.00 -7.54 9.14
N GLY A 73 -3.72 -7.16 9.03
CA GLY A 73 -2.82 -7.74 8.04
C GLY A 73 -3.11 -7.21 6.63
N VAL A 74 -2.12 -7.35 5.75
CA VAL A 74 -2.22 -6.91 4.35
C VAL A 74 -1.60 -7.97 3.46
N CYS A 75 -2.27 -8.33 2.38
CA CYS A 75 -1.68 -9.26 1.41
C CYS A 75 -0.42 -8.70 0.74
N THR A 76 0.41 -9.57 0.17
CA THR A 76 1.58 -9.18 -0.61
C THR A 76 1.19 -8.36 -1.83
N GLY A 77 2.07 -7.44 -2.21
CA GLY A 77 1.86 -6.63 -3.40
C GLY A 77 3.15 -6.31 -4.13
N GLY A 78 3.02 -5.50 -5.17
CA GLY A 78 4.12 -5.18 -6.06
C GLY A 78 3.76 -4.05 -7.01
N ARG A 79 4.62 -3.81 -7.99
CA ARG A 79 4.44 -2.84 -9.06
C ARG A 79 3.25 -3.21 -9.95
N TYR A 80 2.87 -2.27 -10.81
CA TYR A 80 1.82 -2.50 -11.80
C TYR A 80 2.15 -3.72 -12.68
N LYS A 81 1.21 -4.66 -12.81
CA LYS A 81 1.35 -5.96 -13.52
C LYS A 81 2.43 -6.90 -12.97
N GLU A 82 2.92 -6.68 -11.75
CA GLU A 82 3.82 -7.63 -11.11
C GLU A 82 3.13 -8.98 -10.88
N LYS A 83 3.82 -10.06 -11.26
CA LYS A 83 3.37 -11.43 -11.06
C LYS A 83 3.84 -11.93 -9.69
N ASP A 84 3.34 -13.08 -9.28
CA ASP A 84 3.80 -13.77 -8.05
C ASP A 84 3.62 -12.98 -6.76
N VAL A 85 2.69 -12.03 -6.77
CA VAL A 85 2.20 -11.28 -5.60
C VAL A 85 0.67 -11.35 -5.55
N CYS A 86 0.06 -11.23 -4.38
CA CYS A 86 -1.40 -11.31 -4.29
C CYS A 86 -2.10 -10.14 -4.98
N LYS A 87 -1.68 -8.90 -4.71
CA LYS A 87 -2.29 -7.69 -5.29
C LYS A 87 -1.27 -6.67 -5.78
N PRO A 88 -0.96 -6.65 -7.09
CA PRO A 88 -0.09 -5.63 -7.66
C PRO A 88 -0.76 -4.24 -7.62
N TYR A 89 0.04 -3.19 -7.75
CA TYR A 89 -0.42 -1.81 -7.81
C TYR A 89 -1.44 -1.64 -8.94
N PRO A 90 -2.59 -0.97 -8.72
CA PRO A 90 -3.75 -1.12 -9.60
C PRO A 90 -3.75 -0.10 -10.75
N PHE A 91 -2.87 0.90 -10.68
CA PHE A 91 -2.84 2.01 -11.63
C PHE A 91 -1.62 1.90 -12.53
N TYR A 92 -1.84 1.98 -13.84
CA TYR A 92 -0.75 1.97 -14.79
C TYR A 92 0.14 3.22 -14.62
N PRO A 93 1.48 3.10 -14.76
CA PRO A 93 2.36 4.26 -14.85
C PRO A 93 1.95 5.09 -16.07
N CYS A 94 1.64 6.37 -15.91
CA CYS A 94 1.13 7.20 -17.01
C CYS A 94 1.90 8.50 -17.14
N GLY A 95 1.83 9.08 -18.33
CA GLY A 95 2.57 10.29 -18.69
C GLY A 95 3.94 9.96 -19.27
N GLN A 96 4.56 10.97 -19.89
CA GLN A 96 5.87 10.83 -20.49
C GLN A 96 6.94 11.04 -19.41
N HIS A 97 7.65 9.96 -19.08
CA HIS A 97 8.72 9.94 -18.11
C HIS A 97 9.94 9.31 -18.80
N GLY A 98 11.00 10.08 -19.04
CA GLY A 98 12.21 9.72 -19.83
C GLY A 98 12.43 8.24 -20.12
N ASN A 99 13.36 7.59 -19.39
CA ASN A 99 13.74 6.18 -19.59
C ASN A 99 12.69 5.16 -19.10
N GLN A 100 11.40 5.47 -19.17
CA GLN A 100 10.32 4.59 -18.74
C GLN A 100 9.40 4.23 -19.91
N THR A 101 8.91 3.00 -19.89
CA THR A 101 7.90 2.54 -20.86
C THR A 101 6.67 3.45 -20.81
N TYR A 102 6.26 3.96 -21.98
CA TYR A 102 5.05 4.76 -22.10
C TYR A 102 3.82 3.85 -22.17
N TYR A 103 2.98 3.90 -21.15
CA TYR A 103 1.71 3.15 -21.12
C TYR A 103 0.49 4.00 -21.53
N GLY A 104 0.70 5.24 -21.96
CA GLY A 104 -0.36 6.14 -22.37
C GLY A 104 -0.54 7.38 -21.49
N PRO A 105 -1.47 8.26 -21.89
CA PRO A 105 -1.75 9.48 -21.16
C PRO A 105 -2.35 9.16 -19.80
N CYS A 106 -2.19 10.10 -18.88
CA CYS A 106 -2.83 10.04 -17.59
C CYS A 106 -4.32 10.35 -17.70
N PRO A 107 -5.21 9.65 -16.97
CA PRO A 107 -6.63 10.01 -16.96
C PRO A 107 -6.80 11.45 -16.46
N GLU A 108 -7.66 12.22 -17.12
CA GLU A 108 -7.89 13.66 -16.87
C GLU A 108 -8.34 13.90 -15.42
N TYR A 109 -9.39 13.21 -14.98
CA TYR A 109 -9.89 13.25 -13.61
C TYR A 109 -9.12 12.35 -12.64
N GLY A 110 -8.10 11.66 -13.14
CA GLY A 110 -7.27 10.76 -12.37
C GLY A 110 -7.89 9.37 -12.14
N PHE A 111 -7.35 8.63 -11.17
CA PHE A 111 -7.79 7.27 -10.89
C PHE A 111 -8.77 7.25 -9.71
N SER A 112 -9.82 6.45 -9.83
CA SER A 112 -10.71 6.12 -8.72
C SER A 112 -10.06 5.06 -7.83
N ALA A 113 -10.37 5.10 -6.53
CA ALA A 113 -9.92 4.07 -5.61
C ALA A 113 -10.49 2.70 -6.05
N PRO A 114 -9.67 1.63 -6.06
CA PRO A 114 -10.17 0.29 -6.31
C PRO A 114 -11.17 -0.13 -5.23
N LYS A 115 -12.12 -1.00 -5.58
CA LYS A 115 -13.03 -1.60 -4.60
C LYS A 115 -12.26 -2.59 -3.71
N CYS A 116 -12.55 -2.60 -2.41
CA CYS A 116 -12.02 -3.64 -1.53
C CYS A 116 -12.52 -5.01 -1.97
N ARG A 117 -11.60 -5.94 -2.18
CA ARG A 117 -11.88 -7.34 -2.54
C ARG A 117 -10.90 -8.23 -1.82
N ARG A 118 -11.33 -9.11 -0.93
CA ARG A 118 -10.48 -10.08 -0.23
C ARG A 118 -10.15 -11.27 -1.13
N LYS A 119 -9.44 -10.99 -2.23
CA LYS A 119 -9.06 -11.97 -3.25
C LYS A 119 -7.79 -11.52 -3.96
N CYS A 120 -6.88 -12.45 -4.20
CA CYS A 120 -5.67 -12.23 -4.98
C CYS A 120 -5.91 -12.21 -6.49
N GLN A 121 -4.91 -11.75 -7.25
CA GLN A 121 -4.93 -11.77 -8.70
C GLN A 121 -5.02 -13.20 -9.25
N LEU A 122 -5.52 -13.33 -10.47
CA LEU A 122 -5.67 -14.62 -11.13
C LEU A 122 -4.29 -15.28 -11.31
N ARG A 123 -4.24 -16.61 -11.13
CA ARG A 123 -3.02 -17.45 -11.22
C ARG A 123 -2.01 -17.27 -10.08
N TYR A 124 -2.32 -16.46 -9.08
CA TYR A 124 -1.62 -16.51 -7.79
C TYR A 124 -2.14 -17.69 -6.97
N SER A 125 -1.25 -18.56 -6.49
CA SER A 125 -1.60 -19.84 -5.87
C SER A 125 -2.03 -19.74 -4.41
N VAL A 126 -1.59 -18.69 -3.70
CA VAL A 126 -1.89 -18.51 -2.28
C VAL A 126 -3.23 -17.76 -2.11
N PRO A 127 -4.19 -18.29 -1.33
CA PRO A 127 -5.42 -17.57 -0.99
C PRO A 127 -5.15 -16.26 -0.24
N TYR A 128 -6.05 -15.28 -0.36
CA TYR A 128 -5.89 -13.96 0.25
C TYR A 128 -5.63 -14.02 1.75
N GLU A 129 -6.41 -14.84 2.46
CA GLU A 129 -6.34 -15.01 3.91
C GLU A 129 -5.01 -15.61 4.36
N ASN A 130 -4.38 -16.42 3.51
CA ASN A 130 -3.11 -17.09 3.80
C ASN A 130 -1.89 -16.25 3.39
N ASP A 131 -2.11 -15.15 2.66
CA ASP A 131 -1.06 -14.25 2.20
C ASP A 131 -0.96 -12.97 3.04
N LEU A 132 -1.73 -12.88 4.12
CA LEU A 132 -1.73 -11.71 5.00
C LEU A 132 -0.40 -11.57 5.75
N VAL A 133 0.23 -10.43 5.55
CA VAL A 133 1.44 -10.00 6.24
C VAL A 133 1.02 -9.01 7.33
N TYR A 134 1.39 -9.33 8.57
CA TYR A 134 1.15 -8.47 9.72
C TYR A 134 2.41 -7.66 10.02
N GLY A 135 2.23 -6.37 10.32
CA GLY A 135 3.31 -5.54 10.81
C GLY A 135 3.53 -5.73 12.31
N GLU A 136 4.78 -5.61 12.75
CA GLU A 136 5.14 -5.67 14.17
C GLU A 136 5.60 -4.30 14.64
N PHE A 137 4.89 -3.72 15.62
CA PHE A 137 5.32 -2.47 16.26
C PHE A 137 6.48 -2.72 17.21
N THR A 138 7.56 -1.98 17.03
CA THR A 138 8.64 -1.86 18.02
C THR A 138 8.70 -0.43 18.54
N ARG A 139 8.75 -0.29 19.87
CA ARG A 139 8.98 1.00 20.54
C ARG A 139 10.39 0.97 21.10
N GLU A 140 11.23 1.95 20.77
CA GLU A 140 12.41 2.19 21.58
C GLU A 140 11.93 2.61 22.97
N LYS A 141 12.36 1.91 24.02
CA LYS A 141 12.14 2.37 25.39
C LYS A 141 12.87 3.70 25.51
N ALA A 142 12.16 4.77 25.85
CA ALA A 142 12.79 5.99 26.33
C ALA A 142 13.54 5.63 27.62
N TYR A 143 14.87 5.66 27.58
CA TYR A 143 15.73 5.59 28.75
C TYR A 143 15.98 7.01 29.25
#